data_AF-A0A0H5PWC7-F1
#
_entry.id   AF-A0A0H5PWC7-F1
#
_cell.length_a   1.000
_cell.length_b   1.000
_cell.length_c   1.000
_cell.angle_alpha   90.00
_cell.angle_beta   90.00
_cell.angle_gamma   90.00
#
_symmetry.space_group_name_H-M   'P 1'
#
loop_
_entity.id
_entity.type
_entity.pdbx_description
1 polymer ?
#
loop_
_entity_poly.entity_id
_entity_poly.type
_entity_poly.pdbx_seq_one_letter_code
_entity_poly.pdbx_strand_id
1 'polypeptide(L)'
;MDHYYRIKESFRDAEGRVRTRLMLAAGFLPELTTDEICDIRRGLSYLLEQSGELPGQQHLFDMNPMKEMSEKVCSYVYSFWEEMKRKGTIDAARESYEESVRKARRLVDVNTIEHTDAREVGAENVCLQAIRELQIDKFLQRRGWSERKIQSTLSSLIIRTVYASSEWKSLRLMEVNSAAMELQTGNFGDCPTQREVYAAAPELYAMKEELERHLCRRTDSLFNLTNRIMLFDLTNFYFEGSKRQSAKAKFGRSKEKRSDCKLLVLALAINTEGFIRYSSILEGNTTDPQSLPDMVERIIARNPVSRNPEEKVLVVVDAGIATEANLQLLKDSGYNYLCVSRSKLKDYTLKDEGRKVTVLDSRRRPITLAEVAHEPEGDYYLQVNSPAKSMTESSMNRQWRERFEAELLKARRALFTKGGIKTYEKVVERIGRAMEKYPSVSKYYQIEYVRSEVNPNHMGDIRWQITLSEATQEKRFGTYFLRTNVPTLDVVTASKHVLDD
;
A
#
# COMPACT_ATOMS: atom_id res chain seq x y z
N MET A 1 14.22 32.82 -69.30
CA MET A 1 14.30 31.92 -68.13
C MET A 1 13.63 30.64 -68.56
N ASP A 2 14.37 29.52 -68.60
CA ASP A 2 13.75 28.25 -68.99
C ASP A 2 12.86 27.76 -67.85
N HIS A 3 11.56 27.64 -68.13
CA HIS A 3 10.58 27.19 -67.16
C HIS A 3 10.57 25.66 -67.10
N TYR A 4 10.59 25.11 -65.89
CA TYR A 4 10.48 23.67 -65.65
C TYR A 4 9.01 23.27 -65.50
N TYR A 5 8.51 22.42 -66.40
CA TYR A 5 7.10 22.03 -66.45
C TYR A 5 6.82 20.70 -65.75
N ARG A 6 5.69 20.66 -65.05
CA ARG A 6 5.17 19.48 -64.34
C ARG A 6 3.68 19.34 -64.67
N ILE A 7 3.30 18.17 -65.15
CA ILE A 7 1.90 17.80 -65.39
C ILE A 7 1.33 17.30 -64.07
N LYS A 8 0.28 17.98 -63.59
CA LYS A 8 -0.41 17.65 -62.36
C LYS A 8 -1.88 17.44 -62.64
N GLU A 9 -2.46 16.46 -61.98
CA GLU A 9 -3.90 16.26 -61.94
C GLU A 9 -4.44 16.94 -60.67
N SER A 10 -5.54 17.68 -60.82
CA SER A 10 -6.31 18.22 -59.70
C SER A 10 -7.67 17.54 -59.71
N PHE A 11 -7.98 16.82 -58.64
CA PHE A 11 -9.25 16.12 -58.49
C PHE A 11 -9.87 16.46 -57.13
N ARG A 12 -11.19 16.24 -57.01
CA ARG A 12 -11.84 16.29 -55.71
C ARG A 12 -11.91 14.87 -55.16
N ASP A 13 -11.48 14.69 -53.92
CA ASP A 13 -11.73 13.43 -53.23
C ASP A 13 -13.24 13.25 -52.97
N ALA A 14 -13.66 12.07 -52.53
CA ALA A 14 -15.07 11.77 -52.28
C ALA A 14 -15.70 12.64 -51.18
N GLU A 15 -14.89 13.37 -50.39
CA GLU A 15 -15.31 14.36 -49.39
C GLU A 15 -15.40 15.79 -49.96
N GLY A 16 -15.15 15.96 -51.26
CA GLY A 16 -15.20 17.23 -51.97
C GLY A 16 -13.96 18.11 -51.82
N ARG A 17 -12.90 17.63 -51.15
CA ARG A 17 -11.65 18.39 -50.93
C ARG A 17 -10.77 18.31 -52.17
N VAL A 18 -10.19 19.44 -52.57
CA VAL A 18 -9.31 19.51 -53.73
C VAL A 18 -7.95 18.91 -53.38
N ARG A 19 -7.54 17.89 -54.11
CA ARG A 19 -6.22 17.25 -54.02
C ARG A 19 -5.49 17.45 -55.34
N THR A 20 -4.16 17.53 -55.28
CA THR A 20 -3.31 17.66 -56.46
C THR A 20 -2.23 16.59 -56.43
N ARG A 21 -2.03 15.90 -57.55
CA ARG A 21 -1.01 14.86 -57.72
C ARG A 21 -0.10 15.18 -58.91
N LEU A 22 1.19 14.85 -58.80
CA LEU A 22 2.12 14.91 -59.92
C LEU A 22 1.96 13.67 -60.81
N MET A 23 1.63 13.87 -62.08
CA MET A 23 1.46 12.80 -63.07
C MET A 23 2.74 12.56 -63.87
N LEU A 24 3.38 13.65 -64.33
CA LEU A 24 4.64 13.57 -65.06
C LEU A 24 5.46 14.84 -64.85
N ALA A 25 6.76 14.67 -64.65
CA ALA A 25 7.71 15.77 -64.71
C ALA A 25 8.18 15.93 -66.17
N ALA A 26 7.55 16.86 -66.91
CA ALA A 26 7.81 17.07 -68.34
C ALA A 26 9.17 17.73 -68.62
N GLY A 27 9.78 18.37 -67.62
CA GLY A 27 11.11 18.95 -67.74
C GLY A 27 11.12 20.34 -68.37
N PHE A 28 12.25 20.73 -68.96
CA PHE A 28 12.38 21.99 -69.68
C PHE A 28 11.94 21.81 -71.14
N LEU A 29 11.06 22.69 -71.61
CA LEU A 29 10.50 22.64 -72.96
C LEU A 29 10.79 23.96 -73.69
N PRO A 30 12.06 24.26 -74.04
CA PRO A 30 12.45 25.54 -74.63
C PRO A 30 11.92 25.71 -76.07
N GLU A 31 11.54 24.61 -76.72
CA GLU A 31 11.07 24.61 -78.10
C GLU A 31 9.56 24.89 -78.24
N LEU A 32 8.83 25.08 -77.15
CA LEU A 32 7.37 25.26 -77.16
C LEU A 32 6.99 26.66 -76.66
N THR A 33 6.03 27.26 -77.35
CA THR A 33 5.40 28.53 -76.95
C THR A 33 4.41 28.32 -75.80
N THR A 34 4.03 29.39 -75.10
CA THR A 34 3.07 29.32 -73.99
C THR A 34 1.69 28.83 -74.43
N ASP A 35 1.27 29.20 -75.64
CA ASP A 35 -0.01 28.76 -76.22
C ASP A 35 0.02 27.26 -76.56
N GLU A 36 1.11 26.78 -77.17
CA GLU A 36 1.30 25.35 -77.44
C GLU A 36 1.31 24.51 -76.15
N ILE A 37 1.87 25.03 -75.06
CA ILE A 37 1.82 24.36 -73.74
C ILE A 37 0.39 24.31 -73.19
N CYS A 38 -0.40 25.37 -73.39
CA CYS A 38 -1.81 25.38 -73.01
C CYS A 38 -2.62 24.37 -73.82
N ASP A 39 -2.29 24.20 -75.10
CA ASP A 39 -2.93 23.22 -75.98
C ASP A 39 -2.53 21.78 -75.64
N ILE A 40 -1.25 21.54 -75.30
CA ILE A 40 -0.82 20.24 -74.75
C ILE A 40 -1.63 19.89 -73.49
N ARG A 41 -1.82 20.86 -72.57
CA ARG A 41 -2.64 20.65 -71.37
C ARG A 41 -4.09 20.29 -71.74
N ARG A 42 -4.69 20.98 -72.71
CA ARG A 42 -6.06 20.68 -73.20
C ARG A 42 -6.15 19.29 -73.80
N GLY A 43 -5.19 18.90 -74.65
CA GLY A 43 -5.13 17.57 -75.27
C GLY A 43 -4.96 16.45 -74.26
N LEU A 44 -4.08 16.63 -73.26
CA LEU A 44 -3.90 15.66 -72.17
C LEU A 44 -5.14 15.55 -71.27
N SER A 45 -5.84 16.66 -71.01
CA SER A 45 -7.09 16.65 -70.25
C SER A 45 -8.18 15.88 -71.00
N TYR A 46 -8.28 16.09 -72.31
CA TYR A 46 -9.21 15.34 -73.18
C TYR A 46 -8.90 13.84 -73.19
N LEU A 47 -7.62 13.43 -73.34
CA LEU A 47 -7.26 12.01 -73.29
C LEU A 47 -7.55 11.37 -71.93
N LEU A 48 -7.38 12.11 -70.84
CA LEU A 48 -7.72 11.65 -69.50
C LEU A 48 -9.24 11.44 -69.34
N GLU A 49 -10.05 12.41 -69.78
CA GLU A 49 -11.52 12.29 -69.79
C GLU A 49 -11.98 11.08 -70.59
N GLN A 50 -11.46 10.90 -71.81
CA GLN A 50 -11.77 9.77 -72.68
C GLN A 50 -11.34 8.42 -72.10
N SER A 51 -10.23 8.38 -71.35
CA SER A 51 -9.76 7.14 -70.70
C SER A 51 -10.67 6.66 -69.55
N GLY A 52 -11.51 7.56 -69.01
CA GLY A 52 -12.48 7.25 -67.96
C GLY A 52 -13.85 6.81 -68.48
N GLU A 53 -14.10 6.89 -69.80
CA GLU A 53 -15.40 6.57 -70.40
C GLU A 53 -15.58 5.06 -70.58
N LEU A 54 -16.77 4.57 -70.25
CA LEU A 54 -17.16 3.17 -70.47
C LEU A 54 -17.44 2.95 -71.96
N PRO A 55 -17.06 1.79 -72.54
CA PRO A 55 -17.28 1.53 -73.96
C PRO A 55 -18.78 1.60 -74.29
N GLY A 56 -19.19 2.61 -75.08
CA GLY A 56 -20.57 2.80 -75.55
C GLY A 56 -21.18 4.19 -75.31
N GLN A 57 -20.51 5.11 -74.60
CA GLN A 57 -20.92 6.51 -74.58
C GLN A 57 -20.43 7.22 -75.85
N GLN A 58 -21.36 7.61 -76.73
CA GLN A 58 -21.05 8.52 -77.85
C GLN A 58 -21.40 9.95 -77.45
N HIS A 59 -20.42 10.85 -77.55
CA HIS A 59 -20.67 12.29 -77.42
C HIS A 59 -21.48 12.80 -78.62
N LEU A 60 -22.49 13.62 -78.35
CA LEU A 60 -23.33 14.25 -79.40
C LEU A 60 -22.53 15.18 -80.33
N PHE A 61 -21.35 15.65 -79.91
CA PHE A 61 -20.48 16.54 -80.66
C PHE A 61 -19.03 16.06 -80.60
N ASP A 62 -18.34 16.06 -81.75
CA ASP A 62 -16.92 15.73 -81.84
C ASP A 62 -16.09 16.93 -81.38
N MET A 63 -15.86 16.98 -80.07
CA MET A 63 -15.14 18.06 -79.38
C MET A 63 -13.66 17.74 -79.21
N ASN A 64 -13.05 16.99 -80.14
CA ASN A 64 -11.63 16.65 -80.04
C ASN A 64 -10.75 17.88 -80.32
N PRO A 65 -10.11 18.48 -79.29
CA PRO A 65 -9.37 19.73 -79.46
C PRO A 65 -8.09 19.50 -80.27
N MET A 66 -7.64 18.26 -80.43
CA MET A 66 -6.43 17.91 -81.20
C MET A 66 -6.60 18.08 -82.71
N LYS A 67 -7.83 18.24 -83.22
CA LYS A 67 -8.07 18.48 -84.65
C LYS A 67 -7.64 19.88 -85.11
N GLU A 68 -7.61 20.84 -84.19
CA GLU A 68 -7.25 22.23 -84.46
C GLU A 68 -5.81 22.55 -84.01
N MET A 69 -5.09 21.57 -83.45
CA MET A 69 -3.72 21.71 -82.94
C MET A 69 -2.67 21.36 -84.00
N SER A 70 -1.46 21.90 -83.85
CA SER A 70 -0.33 21.56 -84.71
C SER A 70 0.13 20.11 -84.51
N GLU A 71 0.68 19.49 -85.56
CA GLU A 71 1.22 18.13 -85.51
C GLU A 71 2.30 17.97 -84.42
N LYS A 72 3.09 19.03 -84.23
CA LYS A 72 4.07 19.13 -83.16
C LYS A 72 3.42 19.01 -81.77
N VAL A 73 2.36 19.77 -81.49
CA VAL A 73 1.63 19.71 -80.20
C VAL A 73 1.02 18.33 -79.98
N CYS A 74 0.40 17.75 -81.00
CA CYS A 74 -0.17 16.40 -80.92
C CYS A 74 0.90 15.34 -80.58
N SER A 75 2.11 15.45 -81.12
CA SER A 75 3.21 14.52 -80.79
C SER A 75 3.62 14.58 -79.31
N TYR A 76 3.63 15.78 -78.71
CA TYR A 76 3.90 15.96 -77.28
C TYR A 76 2.76 15.43 -76.40
N VAL A 77 1.51 15.64 -76.80
CA VAL A 77 0.33 15.08 -76.10
C VAL A 77 0.41 13.55 -76.04
N TYR A 78 0.62 12.89 -77.19
CA TYR A 78 0.69 11.42 -77.22
C TYR A 78 1.92 10.86 -76.50
N SER A 79 3.09 11.49 -76.64
CA SER A 79 4.30 11.01 -75.97
C SER A 79 4.21 11.12 -74.44
N PHE A 80 3.73 12.26 -73.91
CA PHE A 80 3.48 12.40 -72.48
C PHE A 80 2.39 11.45 -71.98
N TRP A 81 1.35 11.22 -72.77
CA TRP A 81 0.28 10.28 -72.44
C TRP A 81 0.79 8.84 -72.31
N GLU A 82 1.54 8.35 -73.29
CA GLU A 82 2.14 7.02 -73.24
C GLU A 82 3.18 6.89 -72.13
N GLU A 83 3.93 7.96 -71.82
CA GLU A 83 4.84 7.95 -70.69
C GLU A 83 4.10 7.85 -69.34
N MET A 84 2.98 8.57 -69.18
CA MET A 84 2.12 8.50 -67.99
C MET A 84 1.50 7.11 -67.80
N LYS A 85 1.05 6.47 -68.90
CA LYS A 85 0.59 5.07 -68.90
C LYS A 85 1.69 4.11 -68.49
N ARG A 86 2.86 4.19 -69.11
CA ARG A 86 4.02 3.31 -68.81
C ARG A 86 4.44 3.43 -67.35
N LYS A 87 4.36 4.62 -66.76
CA LYS A 87 4.66 4.87 -65.33
C LYS A 87 3.53 4.45 -64.38
N GLY A 88 2.38 3.99 -64.88
CA GLY A 88 1.23 3.57 -64.07
C GLY A 88 0.57 4.72 -63.29
N THR A 89 0.85 5.97 -63.68
CA THR A 89 0.39 7.15 -62.93
C THR A 89 -1.10 7.43 -63.08
N ILE A 90 -1.69 6.98 -64.19
CA ILE A 90 -3.13 7.09 -64.50
C ILE A 90 -3.94 6.10 -63.66
N ASP A 91 -3.54 4.82 -63.61
CA ASP A 91 -4.25 3.79 -62.84
C ASP A 91 -4.18 4.06 -61.33
N ALA A 92 -3.04 4.54 -60.84
CA ALA A 92 -2.88 4.92 -59.45
C ALA A 92 -3.78 6.10 -59.03
N ALA A 93 -4.24 6.94 -59.95
CA ALA A 93 -5.20 8.01 -59.66
C ALA A 93 -6.60 7.43 -59.44
N ARG A 94 -7.00 6.47 -60.27
CA ARG A 94 -8.26 5.73 -60.13
C ARG A 94 -8.31 4.92 -58.84
N GLU A 95 -7.24 4.20 -58.50
CA GLU A 95 -7.16 3.47 -57.23
C GLU A 95 -7.27 4.39 -56.01
N SER A 96 -6.63 5.56 -56.06
CA SER A 96 -6.69 6.57 -54.99
C SER A 96 -8.11 7.13 -54.82
N TYR A 97 -8.83 7.36 -55.92
CA TYR A 97 -10.23 7.78 -55.89
C TYR A 97 -11.14 6.67 -55.33
N GLU A 98 -10.96 5.42 -55.78
CA GLU A 98 -11.73 4.27 -55.27
C GLU A 98 -11.47 3.99 -53.77
N GLU A 99 -10.25 4.22 -53.29
CA GLU A 99 -9.90 4.16 -51.87
C GLU A 99 -10.59 5.31 -51.09
N SER A 100 -10.59 6.52 -51.64
CA SER A 100 -11.31 7.66 -51.06
C SER A 100 -12.81 7.41 -50.99
N VAL A 101 -13.43 6.83 -52.03
CA VAL A 101 -14.84 6.43 -52.02
C VAL A 101 -15.08 5.33 -50.98
N ARG A 102 -14.18 4.35 -50.85
CA ARG A 102 -14.28 3.31 -49.80
C ARG A 102 -14.19 3.90 -48.39
N LYS A 103 -13.34 4.90 -48.16
CA LYS A 103 -13.24 5.63 -46.87
C LYS A 103 -14.48 6.48 -46.62
N ALA A 104 -14.93 7.26 -47.60
CA ALA A 104 -16.12 8.11 -47.47
C ALA A 104 -17.42 7.32 -47.29
N ARG A 105 -17.51 6.09 -47.84
CA ARG A 105 -18.67 5.19 -47.60
C ARG A 105 -18.71 4.61 -46.18
N ARG A 106 -17.61 4.65 -45.43
CA ARG A 106 -17.62 4.26 -44.02
C ARG A 106 -18.20 5.42 -43.22
N LEU A 107 -19.41 5.24 -42.69
CA LEU A 107 -20.06 6.20 -41.78
C LEU A 107 -19.28 6.39 -40.46
N VAL A 108 -18.43 5.43 -40.11
CA VAL A 108 -17.54 5.45 -38.93
C VAL A 108 -16.15 5.00 -39.36
N ASP A 109 -15.14 5.84 -39.13
CA ASP A 109 -13.75 5.42 -39.26
C ASP A 109 -13.34 4.65 -37.99
N VAL A 110 -13.26 3.33 -38.11
CA VAL A 110 -12.92 2.44 -36.98
C VAL A 110 -11.53 2.77 -36.42
N ASN A 111 -10.63 3.36 -37.23
CA ASN A 111 -9.31 3.74 -36.78
C ASN A 111 -9.30 5.04 -35.95
N THR A 112 -10.41 5.77 -35.90
CA THR A 112 -10.57 6.97 -35.06
C THR A 112 -11.41 6.72 -33.82
N ILE A 113 -11.75 5.45 -33.51
CA ILE A 113 -12.45 5.10 -32.28
C ILE A 113 -11.46 5.22 -31.11
N GLU A 114 -11.75 6.13 -30.19
CA GLU A 114 -11.02 6.30 -28.94
C GLU A 114 -11.96 6.03 -27.76
N HIS A 115 -11.48 5.33 -26.74
CA HIS A 115 -12.18 5.21 -25.47
C HIS A 115 -11.81 6.41 -24.60
N THR A 116 -12.70 7.40 -24.52
CA THR A 116 -12.43 8.64 -23.77
C THR A 116 -12.61 8.47 -22.27
N ASP A 117 -13.59 7.65 -21.86
CA ASP A 117 -14.04 7.58 -20.47
C ASP A 117 -14.16 6.13 -19.97
N ALA A 118 -13.07 5.38 -20.08
CA ALA A 118 -12.99 4.05 -19.48
C ALA A 118 -13.05 4.15 -17.94
N ARG A 119 -13.83 3.26 -17.32
CA ARG A 119 -13.99 3.20 -15.86
C ARG A 119 -13.59 1.83 -15.33
N GLU A 120 -12.89 1.83 -14.21
CA GLU A 120 -12.65 0.64 -13.40
C GLU A 120 -13.89 0.30 -12.59
N VAL A 121 -14.34 -0.96 -12.67
CA VAL A 121 -15.57 -1.42 -11.99
C VAL A 121 -15.31 -2.64 -11.11
N GLY A 122 -14.32 -3.47 -11.46
CA GLY A 122 -14.14 -4.81 -10.87
C GLY A 122 -14.01 -4.82 -9.35
N ALA A 123 -12.88 -4.30 -8.84
CA ALA A 123 -12.62 -4.26 -7.40
C ALA A 123 -13.63 -3.37 -6.65
N GLU A 124 -14.07 -2.29 -7.29
CA GLU A 124 -15.00 -1.32 -6.71
C GLU A 124 -16.38 -1.95 -6.45
N ASN A 125 -16.87 -2.77 -7.38
CA ASN A 125 -18.12 -3.51 -7.23
C ASN A 125 -18.02 -4.57 -6.13
N VAL A 126 -16.87 -5.23 -5.94
CA VAL A 126 -16.67 -6.16 -4.82
C VAL A 126 -16.76 -5.41 -3.49
N CYS A 127 -16.11 -4.25 -3.37
CA CYS A 127 -16.25 -3.41 -2.18
C CYS A 127 -17.69 -2.96 -1.94
N LEU A 128 -18.43 -2.59 -3.00
CA LEU A 128 -19.84 -2.23 -2.91
C LEU A 128 -20.70 -3.39 -2.39
N GLN A 129 -20.48 -4.61 -2.87
CA GLN A 129 -21.18 -5.80 -2.39
C GLN A 129 -20.91 -6.03 -0.89
N ALA A 130 -19.64 -5.97 -0.47
CA ALA A 130 -19.28 -6.10 0.94
C ALA A 130 -19.96 -5.01 1.81
N ILE A 131 -20.00 -3.76 1.35
CA ILE A 131 -20.69 -2.65 2.01
C ILE A 131 -22.19 -2.95 2.19
N ARG A 132 -22.84 -3.53 1.18
CA ARG A 132 -24.27 -3.92 1.21
C ARG A 132 -24.52 -5.09 2.17
N GLU A 133 -23.66 -6.10 2.20
CA GLU A 133 -23.75 -7.21 3.16
C GLU A 133 -23.56 -6.74 4.61
N LEU A 134 -22.60 -5.84 4.81
CA LEU A 134 -22.39 -5.13 6.08
C LEU A 134 -23.47 -4.10 6.38
N GLN A 135 -24.38 -3.81 5.45
CA GLN A 135 -25.51 -2.89 5.59
C GLN A 135 -25.08 -1.49 6.10
N ILE A 136 -23.92 -0.99 5.67
CA ILE A 136 -23.41 0.31 6.11
C ILE A 136 -24.30 1.43 5.57
N ASP A 137 -24.78 1.29 4.33
CA ASP A 137 -25.78 2.17 3.70
C ASP A 137 -27.05 2.29 4.57
N LYS A 138 -27.61 1.16 5.01
CA LYS A 138 -28.81 1.14 5.85
C LYS A 138 -28.56 1.68 7.25
N PHE A 139 -27.37 1.46 7.80
CA PHE A 139 -26.98 2.07 9.06
C PHE A 139 -26.97 3.60 8.95
N LEU A 140 -26.30 4.15 7.94
CA LEU A 140 -26.22 5.60 7.73
C LEU A 140 -27.60 6.21 7.43
N GLN A 141 -28.44 5.52 6.66
CA GLN A 141 -29.82 5.94 6.41
C GLN A 141 -30.63 6.07 7.71
N ARG A 142 -30.52 5.09 8.63
CA ARG A 142 -31.17 5.16 9.95
C ARG A 142 -30.64 6.29 10.83
N ARG A 143 -29.44 6.80 10.56
CA ARG A 143 -28.88 8.00 11.21
C ARG A 143 -29.35 9.31 10.58
N GLY A 144 -30.28 9.26 9.63
CA GLY A 144 -30.85 10.44 8.98
C GLY A 144 -29.92 11.06 7.94
N TRP A 145 -28.92 10.33 7.44
CA TRP A 145 -28.09 10.82 6.34
C TRP A 145 -28.89 10.85 5.04
N SER A 146 -28.70 11.92 4.27
CA SER A 146 -29.27 12.00 2.92
C SER A 146 -28.63 10.97 2.00
N GLU A 147 -29.38 10.52 1.00
CA GLU A 147 -28.89 9.55 0.01
C GLU A 147 -27.60 10.01 -0.66
N ARG A 148 -27.55 11.26 -1.12
CA ARG A 148 -26.34 11.86 -1.71
C ARG A 148 -25.12 11.73 -0.80
N LYS A 149 -25.28 12.05 0.48
CA LYS A 149 -24.20 11.98 1.47
C LYS A 149 -23.72 10.56 1.70
N ILE A 150 -24.64 9.60 1.75
CA ILE A 150 -24.33 8.16 1.85
C ILE A 150 -23.54 7.73 0.63
N GLN A 151 -24.03 8.01 -0.58
CA GLN A 151 -23.38 7.64 -1.84
C GLN A 151 -21.95 8.21 -1.90
N SER A 152 -21.79 9.52 -1.68
CA SER A 152 -20.45 10.15 -1.70
C SER A 152 -19.49 9.58 -0.66
N THR A 153 -19.97 9.28 0.54
CA THR A 153 -19.16 8.69 1.61
C THR A 153 -18.74 7.27 1.27
N LEU A 154 -19.67 6.43 0.79
CA LEU A 154 -19.39 5.04 0.42
C LEU A 154 -18.49 4.95 -0.81
N SER A 155 -18.65 5.82 -1.82
CA SER A 155 -17.75 5.89 -2.97
C SER A 155 -16.34 6.28 -2.56
N SER A 156 -16.19 7.28 -1.67
CA SER A 156 -14.88 7.63 -1.12
C SER A 156 -14.27 6.45 -0.33
N LEU A 157 -15.08 5.73 0.44
CA LEU A 157 -14.62 4.54 1.18
C LEU A 157 -14.12 3.45 0.22
N ILE A 158 -14.89 3.12 -0.82
CA ILE A 158 -14.52 2.13 -1.85
C ILE A 158 -13.16 2.48 -2.46
N ILE A 159 -12.99 3.73 -2.91
CA ILE A 159 -11.75 4.19 -3.55
C ILE A 159 -10.54 4.10 -2.61
N ARG A 160 -10.73 4.44 -1.33
CA ARG A 160 -9.66 4.36 -0.35
C ARG A 160 -9.31 2.92 0.00
N THR A 161 -10.28 2.02 0.00
CA THR A 161 -10.05 0.59 0.20
C THR A 161 -9.29 -0.04 -0.96
N VAL A 162 -9.66 0.27 -2.20
CA VAL A 162 -9.03 -0.33 -3.40
C VAL A 162 -7.65 0.27 -3.67
N TYR A 163 -7.51 1.60 -3.60
CA TYR A 163 -6.31 2.30 -4.09
C TYR A 163 -5.41 2.88 -2.99
N ALA A 164 -5.75 2.71 -1.71
CA ALA A 164 -5.03 3.26 -0.56
C ALA A 164 -4.70 4.76 -0.71
N SER A 165 -5.65 5.52 -1.28
CA SER A 165 -5.44 6.92 -1.66
C SER A 165 -5.80 7.90 -0.54
N SER A 166 -5.26 9.12 -0.60
CA SER A 166 -5.72 10.24 0.24
C SER A 166 -7.07 10.76 -0.25
N GLU A 167 -7.83 11.46 0.60
CA GLU A 167 -9.14 12.05 0.25
C GLU A 167 -9.09 12.88 -1.04
N TRP A 168 -8.03 13.68 -1.20
CA TRP A 168 -7.81 14.49 -2.41
C TRP A 168 -7.53 13.63 -3.65
N LYS A 169 -6.69 12.59 -3.51
CA LYS A 169 -6.41 11.68 -4.62
C LYS A 169 -7.65 10.85 -4.98
N SER A 170 -8.49 10.50 -4.01
CA SER A 170 -9.73 9.77 -4.24
C SER A 170 -10.70 10.52 -5.16
N LEU A 171 -10.84 11.84 -4.96
CA LEU A 171 -11.67 12.69 -5.84
C LEU A 171 -11.21 12.63 -7.30
N ARG A 172 -9.90 12.77 -7.54
CA ARG A 172 -9.33 12.68 -8.89
C ARG A 172 -9.48 11.29 -9.50
N LEU A 173 -9.40 10.23 -8.70
CA LEU A 173 -9.60 8.86 -9.20
C LEU A 173 -11.05 8.65 -9.67
N MET A 174 -12.04 9.14 -8.91
CA MET A 174 -13.46 9.11 -9.30
C MET A 174 -13.73 9.92 -10.57
N GLU A 175 -13.05 11.04 -10.76
CA GLU A 175 -13.19 11.86 -11.97
C GLU A 175 -12.62 11.16 -13.22
N VAL A 176 -11.45 10.53 -13.10
CA VAL A 176 -10.67 10.08 -14.28
C VAL A 176 -10.89 8.61 -14.63
N ASN A 177 -11.03 7.69 -13.67
CA ASN A 177 -10.97 6.25 -13.98
C ASN A 177 -11.82 5.33 -13.08
N SER A 178 -12.68 5.85 -12.20
CA SER A 178 -13.42 5.01 -11.25
C SER A 178 -14.93 5.14 -11.43
N ALA A 179 -15.63 4.00 -11.38
CA ALA A 179 -17.08 3.95 -11.38
C ALA A 179 -17.69 3.97 -9.97
N ALA A 180 -16.93 4.20 -8.91
CA ALA A 180 -17.40 4.01 -7.53
C ALA A 180 -18.62 4.89 -7.18
N MET A 181 -18.73 6.08 -7.79
CA MET A 181 -19.91 6.94 -7.66
C MET A 181 -21.04 6.54 -8.60
N GLU A 182 -20.70 6.14 -9.83
CA GLU A 182 -21.66 5.69 -10.85
C GLU A 182 -22.37 4.41 -10.41
N LEU A 183 -21.67 3.48 -9.76
CA LEU A 183 -22.21 2.27 -9.16
C LEU A 183 -23.21 2.53 -8.02
N GLN A 184 -23.10 3.68 -7.36
CA GLN A 184 -24.00 4.09 -6.27
C GLN A 184 -25.22 4.85 -6.80
N THR A 185 -25.03 5.67 -7.84
CA THR A 185 -26.03 6.65 -8.32
C THR A 185 -26.78 6.19 -9.57
N GLY A 186 -26.19 5.28 -10.34
CA GLY A 186 -26.64 4.92 -11.68
C GLY A 186 -26.37 5.99 -12.74
N ASN A 187 -25.70 7.10 -12.38
CA ASN A 187 -25.49 8.24 -13.25
C ASN A 187 -24.00 8.32 -13.65
N PHE A 188 -23.75 8.19 -14.95
CA PHE A 188 -22.40 8.33 -15.51
C PHE A 188 -21.85 9.74 -15.29
N GLY A 189 -20.58 9.84 -14.90
CA GLY A 189 -19.90 11.12 -14.67
C GLY A 189 -20.25 11.84 -13.37
N ASP A 190 -21.10 11.26 -12.51
CA ASP A 190 -21.35 11.83 -11.18
C ASP A 190 -20.11 11.66 -10.28
N CYS A 191 -19.78 12.71 -9.51
CA CYS A 191 -18.62 12.72 -8.63
C CYS A 191 -18.94 13.49 -7.33
N PRO A 192 -18.45 13.03 -6.16
CA PRO A 192 -18.50 13.79 -4.93
C PRO A 192 -17.75 15.12 -5.04
N THR A 193 -18.25 16.14 -4.35
CA THR A 193 -17.51 17.38 -4.11
C THR A 193 -16.43 17.19 -3.06
N GLN A 194 -15.44 18.08 -3.05
CA GLN A 194 -14.41 18.09 -2.01
C GLN A 194 -15.00 18.20 -0.61
N ARG A 195 -16.05 19.00 -0.41
CA ARG A 195 -16.68 19.16 0.91
C ARG A 195 -17.31 17.86 1.39
N GLU A 196 -18.01 17.13 0.52
CA GLU A 196 -18.63 15.84 0.85
C GLU A 196 -17.58 14.81 1.29
N VAL A 197 -16.47 14.69 0.57
CA VAL A 197 -15.40 13.72 0.90
C VAL A 197 -14.71 14.06 2.22
N TYR A 198 -14.38 15.34 2.47
CA TYR A 198 -13.69 15.74 3.70
C TYR A 198 -14.62 15.78 4.93
N ALA A 199 -15.94 15.93 4.75
CA ALA A 199 -16.91 15.86 5.83
C ALA A 199 -17.13 14.42 6.33
N ALA A 200 -16.93 13.40 5.49
CA ALA A 200 -17.25 12.01 5.80
C ALA A 200 -16.53 11.48 7.06
N ALA A 201 -15.20 11.63 7.13
CA ALA A 201 -14.43 11.01 8.22
C ALA A 201 -14.75 11.57 9.63
N PRO A 202 -14.81 12.90 9.85
CA PRO A 202 -15.23 13.46 11.15
C PRO A 202 -16.61 13.00 11.59
N GLU A 203 -17.57 12.92 10.67
CA GLU A 203 -18.95 12.56 11.01
C GLU A 203 -19.12 11.07 11.26
N LEU A 204 -18.44 10.20 10.49
CA LEU A 204 -18.34 8.78 10.79
C LEU A 204 -17.71 8.56 12.16
N TYR A 205 -16.67 9.32 12.49
CA TYR A 205 -16.01 9.24 13.79
C TYR A 205 -16.93 9.69 14.94
N ALA A 206 -17.80 10.69 14.70
CA ALA A 206 -18.78 11.14 15.69
C ALA A 206 -19.80 10.07 16.10
N MET A 207 -20.08 9.10 15.22
CA MET A 207 -20.97 7.95 15.47
C MET A 207 -20.23 6.62 15.55
N LYS A 208 -18.92 6.67 15.81
CA LYS A 208 -18.02 5.53 15.77
C LYS A 208 -18.51 4.36 16.61
N GLU A 209 -18.94 4.62 17.85
CA GLU A 209 -19.32 3.54 18.76
C GLU A 209 -20.52 2.74 18.26
N GLU A 210 -21.50 3.41 17.67
CA GLU A 210 -22.66 2.74 17.12
C GLU A 210 -22.37 2.08 15.77
N LEU A 211 -21.45 2.66 14.98
CA LEU A 211 -20.97 2.04 13.75
C LEU A 211 -20.18 0.76 14.03
N GLU A 212 -19.23 0.79 14.97
CA GLU A 212 -18.48 -0.40 15.41
C GLU A 212 -19.44 -1.49 15.90
N ARG A 213 -20.45 -1.11 16.70
CA ARG A 213 -21.46 -2.06 17.19
C ARG A 213 -22.30 -2.66 16.07
N HIS A 214 -22.70 -1.84 15.10
CA HIS A 214 -23.41 -2.31 13.91
C HIS A 214 -22.55 -3.31 13.14
N LEU A 215 -21.29 -2.96 12.84
CA LEU A 215 -20.36 -3.83 12.12
C LEU A 215 -20.10 -5.14 12.85
N CYS A 216 -19.84 -5.11 14.17
CA CYS A 216 -19.67 -6.31 14.98
C CYS A 216 -20.86 -7.26 14.85
N ARG A 217 -22.10 -6.76 15.00
CA ARG A 217 -23.31 -7.60 14.88
C ARG A 217 -23.46 -8.18 13.48
N ARG A 218 -23.13 -7.40 12.45
CA ARG A 218 -23.22 -7.85 11.06
C ARG A 218 -22.20 -8.94 10.77
N THR A 219 -20.94 -8.77 11.18
CA THR A 219 -19.92 -9.81 11.00
C THR A 219 -20.25 -11.06 11.81
N ASP A 220 -20.77 -10.91 13.03
CA ASP A 220 -21.18 -12.04 13.86
C ASP A 220 -22.29 -12.86 13.21
N SER A 221 -23.28 -12.18 12.64
CA SER A 221 -24.38 -12.82 11.93
C SER A 221 -23.97 -13.42 10.58
N LEU A 222 -23.10 -12.75 9.82
CA LEU A 222 -22.70 -13.20 8.48
C LEU A 222 -21.81 -14.44 8.55
N PHE A 223 -20.93 -14.51 9.56
CA PHE A 223 -19.94 -15.59 9.70
C PHE A 223 -20.22 -16.52 10.89
N ASN A 224 -21.36 -16.35 11.58
CA ASN A 224 -21.76 -17.13 12.76
C ASN A 224 -20.67 -17.17 13.86
N LEU A 225 -20.14 -16.00 14.21
CA LEU A 225 -18.97 -15.88 15.09
C LEU A 225 -19.37 -15.93 16.56
N THR A 226 -18.62 -16.70 17.36
CA THR A 226 -18.83 -16.78 18.82
C THR A 226 -18.00 -15.75 19.60
N ASN A 227 -16.92 -15.20 19.00
CA ASN A 227 -16.03 -14.20 19.60
C ASN A 227 -15.49 -14.55 21.00
N ARG A 228 -14.99 -15.79 21.17
CA ARG A 228 -14.43 -16.25 22.45
C ARG A 228 -13.04 -15.73 22.77
N ILE A 229 -12.29 -15.29 21.75
CA ILE A 229 -10.94 -14.79 21.89
C ILE A 229 -10.88 -13.39 21.31
N MET A 230 -10.25 -12.49 22.04
CA MET A 230 -10.02 -11.11 21.66
C MET A 230 -8.53 -10.80 21.78
N LEU A 231 -7.92 -10.39 20.67
CA LEU A 231 -6.52 -9.98 20.60
C LEU A 231 -6.46 -8.46 20.76
N PHE A 232 -5.72 -7.99 21.75
CA PHE A 232 -5.54 -6.56 22.01
C PHE A 232 -4.10 -6.15 21.76
N ASP A 233 -3.93 -5.23 20.79
CA ASP A 233 -2.63 -4.63 20.47
C ASP A 233 -2.71 -3.10 20.49
N LEU A 234 -1.56 -2.50 20.80
CA LEU A 234 -1.31 -1.08 20.66
C LEU A 234 -0.33 -0.85 19.51
N THR A 235 -0.79 -0.15 18.49
CA THR A 235 0.06 0.32 17.41
C THR A 235 0.20 1.83 17.43
N ASN A 236 1.31 2.35 16.89
CA ASN A 236 1.50 3.79 16.76
C ASN A 236 1.64 4.20 15.30
N PHE A 237 1.06 5.35 14.98
CA PHE A 237 1.20 6.00 13.68
C PHE A 237 1.86 7.35 13.89
N TYR A 238 2.69 7.76 12.95
CA TYR A 238 3.29 9.09 12.94
C TYR A 238 2.71 9.95 11.83
N PHE A 239 2.81 11.25 12.01
CA PHE A 239 2.47 12.23 10.98
C PHE A 239 3.73 12.83 10.40
N GLU A 240 3.80 12.87 9.07
CA GLU A 240 4.83 13.63 8.35
C GLU A 240 4.60 15.15 8.46
N GLY A 241 3.34 15.56 8.62
CA GLY A 241 2.96 16.96 8.85
C GLY A 241 3.15 17.40 10.30
N SER A 242 3.27 18.71 10.52
CA SER A 242 3.61 19.26 11.85
C SER A 242 2.58 19.03 12.96
N LYS A 243 1.29 18.84 12.60
CA LYS A 243 0.15 18.64 13.52
C LYS A 243 0.21 19.55 14.76
N ARG A 244 0.53 20.82 14.56
CA ARG A 244 0.72 21.80 15.65
C ARG A 244 -0.53 22.01 16.50
N GLN A 245 -1.71 21.97 15.88
CA GLN A 245 -3.00 22.18 16.53
C GLN A 245 -3.63 20.91 17.14
N SER A 246 -3.00 19.74 17.00
CA SER A 246 -3.53 18.52 17.59
C SER A 246 -3.21 18.43 19.08
N ALA A 247 -4.24 18.29 19.91
CA ALA A 247 -4.09 18.05 21.34
C ALA A 247 -3.52 16.65 21.64
N LYS A 248 -3.97 15.64 20.87
CA LYS A 248 -3.59 14.23 21.06
C LYS A 248 -2.23 13.86 20.47
N ALA A 249 -1.78 14.52 19.41
CA ALA A 249 -0.52 14.13 18.75
C ALA A 249 0.71 14.64 19.53
N LYS A 250 1.57 13.73 19.99
CA LYS A 250 2.77 14.03 20.80
C LYS A 250 3.99 13.28 20.30
N PHE A 251 5.20 13.76 20.60
CA PHE A 251 6.43 13.01 20.37
C PHE A 251 6.54 11.84 21.35
N GLY A 252 7.09 10.72 20.89
CA GLY A 252 7.26 9.52 21.72
C GLY A 252 8.12 8.47 21.02
N ARG A 253 8.19 7.27 21.59
CA ARG A 253 8.94 6.15 21.00
C ARG A 253 8.16 5.50 19.86
N SER A 254 8.48 5.87 18.62
CA SER A 254 7.91 5.26 17.41
C SER A 254 8.41 3.82 17.21
N LYS A 255 7.54 2.90 16.78
CA LYS A 255 7.95 1.55 16.34
C LYS A 255 8.90 1.62 15.13
N GLU A 256 8.77 2.67 14.31
CA GLU A 256 9.63 2.96 13.15
C GLU A 256 10.87 3.80 13.48
N LYS A 257 11.16 4.04 14.76
CA LYS A 257 12.35 4.80 15.23
C LYS A 257 12.42 6.25 14.74
N ARG A 258 11.28 6.83 14.33
CA ARG A 258 11.15 8.27 14.02
C ARG A 258 10.91 9.06 15.32
N SER A 259 11.89 9.87 15.72
CA SER A 259 11.81 10.75 16.89
C SER A 259 11.46 12.20 16.52
N ASP A 260 11.51 12.52 15.23
CA ASP A 260 11.24 13.82 14.62
C ASP A 260 9.76 14.07 14.32
N CYS A 261 8.92 13.04 14.42
CA CYS A 261 7.50 13.09 14.07
C CYS A 261 6.59 12.94 15.29
N LYS A 262 5.47 13.66 15.30
CA LYS A 262 4.41 13.46 16.30
C LYS A 262 3.65 12.16 16.01
N LEU A 263 3.27 11.47 17.08
CA LEU A 263 2.61 10.17 17.06
C LEU A 263 1.18 10.24 17.59
N LEU A 264 0.38 9.26 17.19
CA LEU A 264 -0.83 8.81 17.88
C LEU A 264 -0.72 7.32 18.15
N VAL A 265 -1.41 6.87 19.19
CA VAL A 265 -1.53 5.45 19.51
C VAL A 265 -2.94 5.00 19.13
N LEU A 266 -3.03 3.91 18.38
CA LEU A 266 -4.28 3.19 18.12
C LEU A 266 -4.30 1.95 19.01
N ALA A 267 -5.26 1.90 19.90
CA ALA A 267 -5.64 0.69 20.60
C ALA A 267 -6.65 -0.07 19.73
N LEU A 268 -6.38 -1.34 19.47
CA LEU A 268 -7.23 -2.17 18.62
C LEU A 268 -7.49 -3.49 19.32
N ALA A 269 -8.78 -3.87 19.37
CA ALA A 269 -9.18 -5.21 19.76
C ALA A 269 -9.81 -5.91 18.55
N ILE A 270 -9.27 -7.06 18.17
CA ILE A 270 -9.76 -7.88 17.06
C ILE A 270 -10.15 -9.27 17.55
N ASN A 271 -10.98 -9.97 16.79
CA ASN A 271 -11.22 -11.39 17.02
C ASN A 271 -10.23 -12.25 16.21
N THR A 272 -10.38 -13.58 16.30
CA THR A 272 -9.52 -14.56 15.62
C THR A 272 -9.63 -14.55 14.10
N GLU A 273 -10.75 -14.06 13.56
CA GLU A 273 -10.97 -13.89 12.13
C GLU A 273 -10.44 -12.54 11.60
N GLY A 274 -9.92 -11.68 12.48
CA GLY A 274 -9.38 -10.37 12.12
C GLY A 274 -10.41 -9.23 12.07
N PHE A 275 -11.65 -9.47 12.49
CA PHE A 275 -12.65 -8.41 12.59
C PHE A 275 -12.41 -7.52 13.80
N ILE A 276 -12.43 -6.21 13.55
CA ILE A 276 -12.29 -5.19 14.60
C ILE A 276 -13.53 -5.22 15.50
N ARG A 277 -13.30 -5.47 16.79
CA ARG A 277 -14.32 -5.47 17.85
C ARG A 277 -14.38 -4.13 18.59
N TYR A 278 -13.24 -3.47 18.68
CA TYR A 278 -13.10 -2.17 19.31
C TYR A 278 -11.87 -1.46 18.76
N SER A 279 -11.95 -0.15 18.63
CA SER A 279 -10.77 0.68 18.40
C SER A 279 -10.79 1.88 19.33
N SER A 280 -9.63 2.50 19.58
CA SER A 280 -9.53 3.81 20.23
C SER A 280 -8.28 4.56 19.80
N ILE A 281 -8.41 5.89 19.67
CA ILE A 281 -7.29 6.78 19.34
C ILE A 281 -6.86 7.49 20.62
N LEU A 282 -5.69 7.11 21.11
CA LEU A 282 -5.06 7.61 22.33
C LEU A 282 -3.99 8.67 21.99
N GLU A 283 -3.55 9.39 23.01
CA GLU A 283 -2.50 10.39 22.83
C GLU A 283 -1.18 9.75 22.42
N GLY A 284 -0.40 10.46 21.61
CA GLY A 284 1.00 10.12 21.40
C GLY A 284 1.70 10.06 22.76
N ASN A 285 2.59 9.09 22.95
CA ASN A 285 3.28 8.87 24.23
C ASN A 285 2.40 8.36 25.38
N THR A 286 1.16 7.91 25.10
CA THR A 286 0.41 7.13 26.09
C THR A 286 1.21 5.87 26.42
N THR A 287 1.46 5.64 27.71
CA THR A 287 2.14 4.42 28.16
C THR A 287 1.19 3.24 28.04
N ASP A 288 1.69 2.12 27.53
CA ASP A 288 0.96 0.88 27.29
C ASP A 288 -0.08 0.50 28.37
N PRO A 289 0.20 0.64 29.69
CA PRO A 289 -0.75 0.25 30.74
C PRO A 289 -2.05 1.07 30.81
N GLN A 290 -2.06 2.32 30.37
CA GLN A 290 -3.21 3.23 30.54
C GLN A 290 -4.35 2.99 29.52
N SER A 291 -4.12 2.14 28.52
CA SER A 291 -5.02 1.95 27.37
C SER A 291 -6.11 0.91 27.58
N LEU A 292 -5.87 -0.07 28.46
CA LEU A 292 -6.72 -1.24 28.66
C LEU A 292 -8.03 -0.91 29.41
N PRO A 293 -8.05 -0.03 30.44
CA PRO A 293 -9.27 0.22 31.21
C PRO A 293 -10.44 0.72 30.36
N ASP A 294 -10.21 1.70 29.49
CA ASP A 294 -11.23 2.25 28.59
C ASP A 294 -11.80 1.18 27.64
N MET A 295 -10.94 0.28 27.15
CA MET A 295 -11.38 -0.83 26.31
C MET A 295 -12.30 -1.74 27.12
N VAL A 296 -11.83 -2.18 28.29
CA VAL A 296 -12.52 -3.15 29.15
C VAL A 296 -13.90 -2.61 29.50
N GLU A 297 -14.03 -1.40 30.04
CA GLU A 297 -15.32 -0.80 30.37
C GLU A 297 -16.28 -0.75 29.16
N ARG A 298 -15.78 -0.31 28.01
CA ARG A 298 -16.60 -0.19 26.80
C ARG A 298 -17.00 -1.53 26.23
N ILE A 299 -16.21 -2.59 26.41
CA ILE A 299 -16.53 -3.94 25.93
C ILE A 299 -17.45 -4.68 26.93
N ILE A 300 -17.25 -4.53 28.25
CA ILE A 300 -18.12 -5.12 29.29
C ILE A 300 -19.56 -4.65 29.13
N ALA A 301 -19.76 -3.33 28.97
CA ALA A 301 -21.08 -2.75 28.82
C ALA A 301 -21.86 -3.31 27.62
N ARG A 302 -21.17 -4.03 26.71
CA ARG A 302 -21.69 -4.46 25.42
C ARG A 302 -21.85 -5.98 25.32
N ASN A 303 -21.19 -6.78 26.17
CA ASN A 303 -21.29 -8.24 26.19
C ASN A 303 -21.51 -8.73 27.63
N PRO A 304 -22.72 -9.15 28.02
CA PRO A 304 -22.94 -9.74 29.33
C PRO A 304 -22.09 -11.01 29.46
N VAL A 305 -21.23 -11.02 30.47
CA VAL A 305 -20.25 -12.08 30.69
C VAL A 305 -20.93 -13.31 31.29
N SER A 306 -20.63 -14.50 30.76
CA SER A 306 -21.08 -15.75 31.39
C SER A 306 -20.46 -15.91 32.77
N ARG A 307 -21.24 -16.42 33.72
CA ARG A 307 -20.74 -16.78 35.06
C ARG A 307 -19.82 -18.00 35.01
N ASN A 308 -19.92 -18.82 33.96
CA ASN A 308 -19.07 -19.99 33.76
C ASN A 308 -17.67 -19.55 33.25
N PRO A 309 -16.57 -19.87 33.95
CA PRO A 309 -15.22 -19.52 33.54
C PRO A 309 -14.82 -19.98 32.13
N GLU A 310 -15.36 -21.11 31.64
CA GLU A 310 -15.05 -21.66 30.32
C GLU A 310 -15.77 -20.95 29.17
N GLU A 311 -16.77 -20.13 29.47
CA GLU A 311 -17.55 -19.35 28.50
C GLU A 311 -17.17 -17.88 28.48
N LYS A 312 -16.27 -17.45 29.38
CA LYS A 312 -15.74 -16.09 29.42
C LYS A 312 -14.86 -15.83 28.20
N VAL A 313 -14.92 -14.60 27.69
CA VAL A 313 -14.03 -14.16 26.60
C VAL A 313 -12.60 -14.11 27.12
N LEU A 314 -11.68 -14.69 26.37
CA LEU A 314 -10.25 -14.66 26.61
C LEU A 314 -9.62 -13.45 25.91
N VAL A 315 -9.08 -12.52 26.70
CA VAL A 315 -8.37 -11.34 26.21
C VAL A 315 -6.87 -11.64 26.19
N VAL A 316 -6.31 -11.67 24.99
CA VAL A 316 -4.86 -11.79 24.78
C VAL A 316 -4.27 -10.38 24.76
N VAL A 317 -3.30 -10.13 25.64
CA VAL A 317 -2.63 -8.83 25.75
C VAL A 317 -1.11 -8.97 25.70
N ASP A 318 -0.44 -7.99 25.12
CA ASP A 318 1.03 -7.88 25.14
C ASP A 318 1.53 -7.72 26.60
N ALA A 319 2.73 -8.27 26.86
CA ALA A 319 3.49 -8.07 28.09
C ALA A 319 3.65 -6.58 28.46
N GLY A 320 3.78 -5.67 27.48
CA GLY A 320 3.87 -4.23 27.75
C GLY A 320 2.66 -3.69 28.54
N ILE A 321 1.48 -4.25 28.25
CA ILE A 321 0.16 -3.83 28.75
C ILE A 321 -0.25 -4.63 29.99
N ALA A 322 0.25 -5.86 30.14
CA ALA A 322 -0.03 -6.79 31.23
C ALA A 322 0.58 -6.36 32.59
N THR A 323 0.15 -5.22 33.12
CA THR A 323 0.43 -4.80 34.50
C THR A 323 -0.54 -5.47 35.47
N GLU A 324 -0.15 -5.59 36.74
CA GLU A 324 -0.99 -6.26 37.74
C GLU A 324 -2.37 -5.62 37.90
N ALA A 325 -2.42 -4.29 37.89
CA ALA A 325 -3.67 -3.53 37.92
C ALA A 325 -4.58 -3.87 36.72
N ASN A 326 -4.00 -4.00 35.52
CA ASN A 326 -4.73 -4.34 34.31
C ASN A 326 -5.25 -5.78 34.30
N LEU A 327 -4.44 -6.72 34.80
CA LEU A 327 -4.83 -8.13 34.92
C LEU A 327 -5.94 -8.30 35.97
N GLN A 328 -5.85 -7.58 37.09
CA GLN A 328 -6.91 -7.56 38.09
C GLN A 328 -8.19 -6.93 37.54
N LEU A 329 -8.08 -5.83 36.79
CA LEU A 329 -9.22 -5.21 36.12
C LEU A 329 -9.93 -6.19 35.19
N LEU A 330 -9.19 -6.96 34.38
CA LEU A 330 -9.78 -7.98 33.52
C LEU A 330 -10.53 -9.05 34.32
N LYS A 331 -9.95 -9.54 35.43
CA LYS A 331 -10.59 -10.52 36.33
C LYS A 331 -11.87 -9.99 36.95
N ASP A 332 -11.82 -8.79 37.54
CA ASP A 332 -12.96 -8.14 38.20
C ASP A 332 -14.08 -7.85 37.21
N SER A 333 -13.71 -7.57 35.96
CA SER A 333 -14.60 -7.36 34.82
C SER A 333 -15.20 -8.65 34.25
N GLY A 334 -14.81 -9.81 34.78
CA GLY A 334 -15.31 -11.11 34.35
C GLY A 334 -14.62 -11.69 33.10
N TYR A 335 -13.50 -11.13 32.64
CA TYR A 335 -12.75 -11.69 31.52
C TYR A 335 -11.70 -12.71 31.95
N ASN A 336 -11.39 -13.60 31.02
CA ASN A 336 -10.17 -14.37 31.08
C ASN A 336 -9.06 -13.59 30.40
N TYR A 337 -7.80 -13.81 30.78
CA TYR A 337 -6.66 -13.22 30.10
C TYR A 337 -5.57 -14.23 29.80
N LEU A 338 -4.76 -13.89 28.80
CA LEU A 338 -3.54 -14.58 28.47
C LEU A 338 -2.49 -13.55 28.05
N CYS A 339 -1.33 -13.58 28.69
CA CYS A 339 -0.24 -12.66 28.37
C CYS A 339 1.12 -13.31 28.58
N VAL A 340 2.16 -12.75 27.96
CA VAL A 340 3.54 -13.08 28.32
C VAL A 340 3.87 -12.42 29.66
N SER A 341 4.39 -13.19 30.61
CA SER A 341 4.82 -12.69 31.90
C SER A 341 5.99 -11.71 31.73
N ARG A 342 5.84 -10.51 32.29
CA ARG A 342 6.90 -9.48 32.30
C ARG A 342 8.10 -9.87 33.16
N SER A 343 7.88 -10.67 34.21
CA SER A 343 8.91 -11.16 35.11
C SER A 343 9.26 -12.62 34.80
N LYS A 344 10.56 -12.93 34.78
CA LYS A 344 11.01 -14.32 34.81
C LYS A 344 10.73 -14.88 36.21
N LEU A 345 9.96 -15.96 36.27
CA LEU A 345 9.80 -16.75 37.50
C LEU A 345 11.17 -17.27 37.91
N LYS A 346 11.57 -17.00 39.16
CA LYS A 346 12.88 -17.39 39.70
C LYS A 346 12.83 -18.75 40.37
N ASP A 347 11.78 -19.00 41.14
CA ASP A 347 11.57 -20.22 41.91
C ASP A 347 10.31 -20.89 41.40
N TYR A 348 10.45 -21.76 40.39
CA TYR A 348 9.34 -22.51 39.81
C TYR A 348 9.70 -23.97 39.64
N THR A 349 8.73 -24.84 39.87
CA THR A 349 8.81 -26.26 39.58
C THR A 349 7.89 -26.57 38.41
N LEU A 350 8.37 -27.37 37.47
CA LEU A 350 7.50 -27.94 36.45
C LEU A 350 6.68 -29.05 37.11
N LYS A 351 5.42 -29.20 36.73
CA LYS A 351 4.66 -30.37 37.14
C LYS A 351 5.32 -31.61 36.52
N ASP A 352 5.74 -32.57 37.33
CA ASP A 352 6.37 -33.81 36.87
C ASP A 352 5.46 -34.62 35.93
N GLU A 353 4.13 -34.54 36.12
CA GLU A 353 3.09 -35.11 35.26
C GLU A 353 2.37 -34.06 34.37
N GLY A 354 2.95 -32.85 34.24
CA GLY A 354 2.35 -31.78 33.45
C GLY A 354 2.34 -32.08 31.95
N ARG A 355 1.27 -31.69 31.25
CA ARG A 355 1.18 -31.85 29.79
C ARG A 355 2.28 -31.03 29.11
N LYS A 356 3.12 -31.71 28.32
CA LYS A 356 4.07 -31.07 27.40
C LYS A 356 3.51 -31.12 25.99
N VAL A 357 3.33 -29.97 25.37
CA VAL A 357 2.80 -29.88 24.01
C VAL A 357 3.80 -29.13 23.14
N THR A 358 4.11 -29.72 21.99
CA THR A 358 4.90 -29.07 20.95
C THR A 358 3.95 -28.49 19.92
N VAL A 359 4.03 -27.18 19.70
CA VAL A 359 3.22 -26.46 18.72
C VAL A 359 4.13 -25.76 17.73
N LEU A 360 3.63 -25.53 16.52
CA LEU A 360 4.36 -24.80 15.49
C LEU A 360 3.98 -23.32 15.54
N ASP A 361 4.98 -22.43 15.45
CA ASP A 361 4.74 -21.00 15.20
C ASP A 361 4.20 -20.74 13.78
N SER A 362 3.82 -19.50 13.47
CA SER A 362 3.43 -19.05 12.12
C SER A 362 4.44 -19.38 11.01
N ARG A 363 5.72 -19.57 11.36
CA ARG A 363 6.81 -19.97 10.44
C ARG A 363 7.08 -21.47 10.46
N ARG A 364 6.17 -22.26 11.03
CA ARG A 364 6.23 -23.72 11.17
C ARG A 364 7.42 -24.23 11.99
N ARG A 365 7.87 -23.48 13.00
CA ARG A 365 8.98 -23.85 13.88
C ARG A 365 8.44 -24.41 15.20
N PRO A 366 9.06 -25.46 15.76
CA PRO A 366 8.57 -26.08 16.98
C PRO A 366 8.84 -25.19 18.21
N ILE A 367 7.81 -25.03 19.03
CA ILE A 367 7.80 -24.40 20.34
C ILE A 367 7.27 -25.41 21.34
N THR A 368 7.96 -25.62 22.46
CA THR A 368 7.52 -26.53 23.52
C THR A 368 6.88 -25.76 24.66
N LEU A 369 5.71 -26.20 25.09
CA LEU A 369 4.94 -25.67 26.21
C LEU A 369 4.93 -26.69 27.33
N ALA A 370 5.22 -26.25 28.57
CA ALA A 370 5.17 -27.09 29.77
C ALA A 370 4.45 -26.36 30.91
N GLU A 371 3.58 -27.07 31.61
CA GLU A 371 2.88 -26.53 32.78
C GLU A 371 3.81 -26.31 33.98
N VAL A 372 3.67 -25.16 34.61
CA VAL A 372 4.34 -24.80 35.86
C VAL A 372 3.40 -25.06 37.03
N ALA A 373 3.93 -25.59 38.14
CA ALA A 373 3.17 -25.72 39.38
C ALA A 373 2.76 -24.33 39.91
N HIS A 374 1.51 -24.19 40.35
CA HIS A 374 0.93 -22.94 40.81
C HIS A 374 0.23 -23.15 42.15
N GLU A 375 0.09 -22.07 42.92
CA GLU A 375 -0.72 -22.07 44.14
C GLU A 375 -2.22 -22.16 43.81
N PRO A 376 -3.05 -22.77 44.68
CA PRO A 376 -4.47 -23.06 44.38
C PRO A 376 -5.34 -21.84 44.01
N GLU A 377 -4.95 -20.63 44.43
CA GLU A 377 -5.67 -19.37 44.16
C GLU A 377 -4.86 -18.40 43.28
N GLY A 378 -3.71 -18.86 42.77
CA GLY A 378 -2.80 -18.06 41.96
C GLY A 378 -3.11 -18.15 40.46
N ASP A 379 -2.39 -17.35 39.69
CA ASP A 379 -2.41 -17.49 38.24
C ASP A 379 -1.67 -18.73 37.76
N TYR A 380 -2.11 -19.23 36.61
CA TYR A 380 -1.51 -20.34 35.91
C TYR A 380 -0.38 -19.84 35.02
N TYR A 381 0.72 -20.59 35.00
CA TYR A 381 1.89 -20.27 34.19
C TYR A 381 2.26 -21.43 33.26
N LEU A 382 2.58 -21.11 32.01
CA LEU A 382 3.12 -22.05 31.04
C LEU A 382 4.54 -21.63 30.67
N GLN A 383 5.50 -22.52 30.87
CA GLN A 383 6.86 -22.33 30.37
C GLN A 383 6.87 -22.59 28.87
N VAL A 384 7.34 -21.59 28.11
CA VAL A 384 7.54 -21.69 26.67
C VAL A 384 9.02 -21.76 26.37
N ASN A 385 9.42 -22.79 25.62
CA ASN A 385 10.77 -22.93 25.11
C ASN A 385 10.76 -22.81 23.58
N SER A 386 11.39 -21.75 23.08
CA SER A 386 11.54 -21.45 21.67
C SER A 386 13.03 -21.47 21.26
N PRO A 387 13.47 -22.47 20.48
CA PRO A 387 14.83 -22.53 19.96
C PRO A 387 15.18 -21.32 19.08
N ALA A 388 14.23 -20.81 18.30
CA ALA A 388 14.43 -19.65 17.43
C ALA A 388 14.68 -18.37 18.25
N LYS A 389 13.88 -18.15 19.31
CA LYS A 389 14.08 -17.03 20.23
C LYS A 389 15.39 -17.16 20.99
N SER A 390 15.78 -18.39 21.36
CA SER A 390 17.09 -18.68 21.95
C SER A 390 18.22 -18.20 21.04
N MET A 391 18.21 -18.59 19.76
CA MET A 391 19.23 -18.14 18.79
C MET A 391 19.29 -16.62 18.63
N THR A 392 18.13 -15.95 18.60
CA THR A 392 18.07 -14.49 18.43
C THR A 392 18.60 -13.78 19.68
N GLU A 393 18.20 -14.23 20.88
CA GLU A 393 18.70 -13.71 22.15
C GLU A 393 20.20 -13.95 22.30
N SER A 394 20.71 -15.13 21.96
CA SER A 394 22.14 -15.44 21.95
C SER A 394 22.93 -14.53 21.01
N SER A 395 22.42 -14.32 19.78
CA SER A 395 23.06 -13.44 18.80
C SER A 395 23.11 -11.99 19.26
N MET A 396 21.99 -11.46 19.78
CA MET A 396 21.92 -10.10 20.34
C MET A 396 22.86 -9.95 21.54
N ASN A 397 22.89 -10.96 22.43
CA ASN A 397 23.73 -10.94 23.62
C ASN A 397 25.22 -10.97 23.26
N ARG A 398 25.62 -11.77 22.27
CA ARG A 398 26.99 -11.79 21.73
C ARG A 398 27.38 -10.42 21.18
N GLN A 399 26.53 -9.82 20.36
CA GLN A 399 26.80 -8.49 19.79
C GLN A 399 26.90 -7.41 20.89
N TRP A 400 26.06 -7.47 21.93
CA TRP A 400 26.15 -6.54 23.06
C TRP A 400 27.40 -6.75 23.89
N ARG A 401 27.84 -8.00 24.11
CA ARG A 401 29.12 -8.31 24.75
C ARG A 401 30.30 -7.73 23.98
N GLU A 402 30.38 -8.01 22.68
CA GLU A 402 31.45 -7.48 21.82
C GLU A 402 31.51 -5.95 21.88
N ARG A 403 30.35 -5.28 21.83
CA ARG A 403 30.28 -3.81 21.93
C ARG A 403 30.67 -3.30 23.31
N PHE A 404 30.26 -3.98 24.38
CA PHE A 404 30.60 -3.60 25.74
C PHE A 404 32.11 -3.77 26.00
N GLU A 405 32.68 -4.90 25.62
CA GLU A 405 34.12 -5.16 25.71
C GLU A 405 34.94 -4.20 24.84
N ALA A 406 34.44 -3.84 23.66
CA ALA A 406 35.06 -2.80 22.83
C ALA A 406 35.09 -1.43 23.53
N GLU A 407 34.03 -1.06 24.27
CA GLU A 407 34.03 0.17 25.08
C GLU A 407 34.99 0.09 26.27
N LEU A 408 35.09 -1.06 26.94
CA LEU A 408 36.10 -1.28 28.00
C LEU A 408 37.52 -1.21 27.45
N LEU A 409 37.80 -1.83 26.30
CA LEU A 409 39.08 -1.77 25.61
C LEU A 409 39.42 -0.34 25.16
N LYS A 410 38.45 0.41 24.64
CA LYS A 410 38.64 1.84 24.31
C LYS A 410 38.95 2.67 25.55
N ALA A 411 38.26 2.42 26.67
CA ALA A 411 38.54 3.09 27.93
C ALA A 411 39.96 2.76 28.42
N ARG A 412 40.38 1.49 28.36
CA ARG A 412 41.73 1.04 28.71
C ARG A 412 42.81 1.65 27.80
N ARG A 413 42.62 1.62 26.47
CA ARG A 413 43.56 2.23 25.50
C ARG A 413 43.70 3.74 25.68
N ALA A 414 42.62 4.43 26.07
CA ALA A 414 42.65 5.87 26.31
C ALA A 414 43.59 6.25 27.47
N LEU A 415 43.84 5.36 28.43
CA LEU A 415 44.79 5.61 29.53
C LEU A 415 46.22 5.83 29.01
N PHE A 416 46.61 5.10 27.96
CA PHE A 416 47.97 5.10 27.41
C PHE A 416 48.15 6.07 26.23
N THR A 417 47.08 6.69 25.74
CA THR A 417 47.12 7.60 24.57
C THR A 417 47.38 9.05 25.00
N LYS A 418 48.09 9.82 24.16
CA LYS A 418 48.29 11.27 24.37
C LYS A 418 46.96 12.02 24.22
N GLY A 419 46.52 12.74 25.25
CA GLY A 419 45.24 13.44 25.29
C GLY A 419 44.01 12.59 25.67
N GLY A 420 44.20 11.33 26.05
CA GLY A 420 43.11 10.49 26.56
C GLY A 420 42.67 10.86 27.99
N ILE A 421 41.46 10.45 28.36
CA ILE A 421 40.91 10.65 29.72
C ILE A 421 41.63 9.71 30.69
N LYS A 422 42.38 10.28 31.65
CA LYS A 422 43.17 9.52 32.63
C LYS A 422 42.73 9.73 34.07
N THR A 423 41.99 10.79 34.35
CA THR A 423 41.45 11.10 35.68
C THR A 423 40.56 9.97 36.17
N TYR A 424 40.85 9.45 37.36
CA TYR A 424 40.19 8.26 37.91
C TYR A 424 38.66 8.36 37.85
N GLU A 425 38.08 9.44 38.37
CA GLU A 425 36.63 9.66 38.42
C GLU A 425 35.99 9.67 37.03
N LYS A 426 36.63 10.33 36.05
CA LYS A 426 36.11 10.42 34.68
C LYS A 426 36.16 9.10 33.93
N VAL A 427 37.14 8.25 34.26
CA VAL A 427 37.22 6.89 33.72
C VAL A 427 36.12 6.01 34.33
N VAL A 428 35.87 6.12 35.64
CA VAL A 428 34.78 5.42 36.32
C VAL A 428 33.41 5.86 35.77
N GLU A 429 33.17 7.17 35.62
CA GLU A 429 31.93 7.70 35.00
C GLU A 429 31.73 7.14 33.59
N ARG A 430 32.79 7.08 32.78
CA ARG A 430 32.72 6.56 31.41
C ARG A 430 32.34 5.08 31.38
N ILE A 431 32.90 4.28 32.28
CA ILE A 431 32.56 2.86 32.41
C ILE A 431 31.15 2.70 32.97
N GLY A 432 30.74 3.53 33.92
CA GLY A 432 29.36 3.60 34.41
C GLY A 432 28.34 3.85 33.29
N ARG A 433 28.60 4.81 32.39
CA ARG A 433 27.76 5.04 31.20
C ARG A 433 27.72 3.85 30.26
N ALA A 434 28.83 3.11 30.12
CA ALA A 434 28.85 1.87 29.34
C ALA A 434 28.01 0.77 30.02
N MET A 435 28.07 0.65 31.35
CA MET A 435 27.27 -0.30 32.12
C MET A 435 25.77 0.02 32.03
N GLU A 436 25.40 1.31 32.06
CA GLU A 436 24.03 1.79 31.89
C GLU A 436 23.50 1.55 30.47
N LYS A 437 24.38 1.67 29.46
CA LYS A 437 24.03 1.38 28.06
C LYS A 437 23.81 -0.11 27.78
N TYR A 438 24.48 -1.00 28.53
CA TYR A 438 24.40 -2.46 28.34
C TYR A 438 24.10 -3.22 29.65
N PRO A 439 22.97 -2.96 30.32
CA PRO A 439 22.66 -3.48 31.65
C PRO A 439 22.45 -5.00 31.67
N SER A 440 21.99 -5.57 30.55
CA SER A 440 21.77 -7.00 30.38
C SER A 440 23.06 -7.83 30.40
N VAL A 441 24.19 -7.20 30.04
CA VAL A 441 25.51 -7.83 29.94
C VAL A 441 26.40 -7.43 31.12
N SER A 442 26.40 -6.14 31.48
CA SER A 442 27.32 -5.57 32.49
C SER A 442 27.24 -6.24 33.86
N LYS A 443 26.06 -6.74 34.26
CA LYS A 443 25.84 -7.49 35.50
C LYS A 443 26.66 -8.78 35.64
N TYR A 444 27.23 -9.28 34.56
CA TYR A 444 28.07 -10.47 34.55
C TYR A 444 29.57 -10.14 34.52
N TYR A 445 29.92 -8.84 34.53
CA TYR A 445 31.31 -8.38 34.51
C TYR A 445 31.65 -7.79 35.87
N GLN A 446 32.71 -8.29 36.47
CA GLN A 446 33.36 -7.67 37.61
C GLN A 446 34.51 -6.82 37.10
N ILE A 447 34.45 -5.51 37.32
CA ILE A 447 35.45 -4.55 36.84
C ILE A 447 36.31 -4.10 38.02
N GLU A 448 37.63 -4.26 37.86
CA GLU A 448 38.65 -3.82 38.80
C GLU A 448 39.34 -2.57 38.26
N TYR A 449 39.40 -1.53 39.10
CA TYR A 449 39.97 -0.23 38.78
C TYR A 449 41.30 -0.05 39.52
N VAL A 450 42.41 0.00 38.79
CA VAL A 450 43.75 0.11 39.37
C VAL A 450 44.23 1.56 39.26
N ARG A 451 44.59 2.20 40.37
CA ARG A 451 45.16 3.56 40.38
C ARG A 451 46.61 3.56 39.90
N SER A 452 47.06 4.66 39.31
CA SER A 452 48.45 4.80 38.85
C SER A 452 49.41 5.02 40.03
N GLU A 453 50.54 4.33 40.02
CA GLU A 453 51.62 4.50 41.01
C GLU A 453 52.33 5.86 40.87
N VAL A 454 52.31 6.47 39.68
CA VAL A 454 52.99 7.75 39.39
C VAL A 454 52.11 8.94 39.76
N ASN A 455 50.79 8.83 39.62
CA ASN A 455 49.84 9.87 40.01
C ASN A 455 48.55 9.24 40.55
N PRO A 456 48.29 9.29 41.87
CA PRO A 456 47.12 8.67 42.50
C PRO A 456 45.76 9.19 42.00
N ASN A 457 45.73 10.37 41.36
CA ASN A 457 44.52 10.96 40.77
C ASN A 457 44.19 10.37 39.38
N HIS A 458 45.10 9.57 38.81
CA HIS A 458 44.92 8.92 37.52
C HIS A 458 44.67 7.41 37.65
N MET A 459 43.90 6.88 36.70
CA MET A 459 43.73 5.44 36.52
C MET A 459 45.00 4.86 35.86
N GLY A 460 45.56 3.83 36.47
CA GLY A 460 46.72 3.08 35.97
C GLY A 460 46.31 1.96 35.01
N ASP A 461 45.29 1.18 35.34
CA ASP A 461 44.76 0.11 34.47
C ASP A 461 43.28 -0.19 34.77
N ILE A 462 42.62 -0.85 33.83
CA ILE A 462 41.25 -1.38 33.99
C ILE A 462 41.30 -2.86 33.66
N ARG A 463 40.86 -3.70 34.60
CA ARG A 463 40.79 -5.16 34.44
C ARG A 463 39.35 -5.61 34.63
N TRP A 464 38.95 -6.69 33.96
CA TRP A 464 37.61 -7.25 34.14
C TRP A 464 37.62 -8.77 34.03
N GLN A 465 36.68 -9.39 34.75
CA GLN A 465 36.43 -10.83 34.74
C GLN A 465 34.94 -11.11 34.56
N ILE A 466 34.63 -12.23 33.91
CA ILE A 466 33.26 -12.67 33.67
C ILE A 466 32.85 -13.61 34.81
N THR A 467 31.85 -13.21 35.59
CA THR A 467 31.40 -13.91 36.81
C THR A 467 30.50 -15.12 36.51
N LEU A 468 29.87 -15.16 35.33
CA LEU A 468 28.98 -16.26 34.93
C LEU A 468 29.35 -16.80 33.54
N SER A 469 29.58 -18.11 33.43
CA SER A 469 29.98 -18.73 32.16
C SER A 469 28.89 -18.59 31.08
N GLU A 470 29.34 -18.40 29.85
CA GLU A 470 28.48 -18.23 28.66
C GLU A 470 27.46 -19.38 28.51
N ALA A 471 27.90 -20.63 28.69
CA ALA A 471 27.03 -21.81 28.61
C ALA A 471 25.88 -21.79 29.63
N THR A 472 26.07 -21.18 30.80
CA THR A 472 25.01 -21.05 31.82
C THR A 472 24.03 -19.94 31.47
N GLN A 473 24.50 -18.89 30.78
CA GLN A 473 23.66 -17.81 30.27
C GLN A 473 22.81 -18.30 29.08
N GLU A 474 23.41 -19.07 28.17
CA GLU A 474 22.75 -19.59 26.97
C GLU A 474 21.60 -20.54 27.28
N LYS A 475 21.72 -21.35 28.33
CA LYS A 475 20.62 -22.20 28.82
C LYS A 475 19.37 -21.41 29.25
N ARG A 476 19.50 -20.11 29.52
CA ARG A 476 18.38 -19.24 29.93
C ARG A 476 17.73 -18.50 28.76
N PHE A 477 18.28 -18.61 27.55
CA PHE A 477 17.76 -17.96 26.36
C PHE A 477 16.64 -18.77 25.70
N GLY A 478 15.67 -18.08 25.13
CA GLY A 478 14.52 -18.69 24.46
C GLY A 478 13.46 -19.26 25.40
N THR A 479 13.64 -19.11 26.72
CA THR A 479 12.62 -19.44 27.72
C THR A 479 11.87 -18.18 28.17
N TYR A 480 10.55 -18.21 28.04
CA TYR A 480 9.63 -17.21 28.58
C TYR A 480 8.40 -17.89 29.17
N PHE A 481 7.57 -17.14 29.89
CA PHE A 481 6.39 -17.69 30.56
C PHE A 481 5.14 -17.00 30.03
N LEU A 482 4.09 -17.79 29.74
CA LEU A 482 2.74 -17.27 29.61
C LEU A 482 2.08 -17.29 30.98
N ARG A 483 1.19 -16.33 31.21
CA ARG A 483 0.40 -16.16 32.44
C ARG A 483 -1.07 -16.07 32.07
N THR A 484 -1.92 -16.77 32.80
CA THR A 484 -3.37 -16.80 32.57
C THR A 484 -4.13 -17.08 33.87
N ASN A 485 -5.40 -16.67 33.93
CA ASN A 485 -6.34 -17.04 34.99
C ASN A 485 -7.22 -18.24 34.62
N VAL A 486 -6.97 -18.91 33.49
CA VAL A 486 -7.74 -20.06 33.02
C VAL A 486 -7.06 -21.37 33.42
N PRO A 487 -7.71 -22.24 34.23
CA PRO A 487 -7.11 -23.48 34.73
C PRO A 487 -6.88 -24.55 33.65
N THR A 488 -7.83 -24.66 32.73
CA THR A 488 -7.93 -25.70 31.71
C THR A 488 -7.61 -25.16 30.32
N LEU A 489 -6.76 -24.14 30.23
CA LEU A 489 -6.39 -23.55 28.94
C LEU A 489 -5.81 -24.65 28.05
N ASP A 490 -6.58 -25.08 27.05
CA ASP A 490 -6.09 -26.06 26.08
C ASP A 490 -4.83 -25.48 25.44
N VAL A 491 -3.72 -26.18 25.65
CA VAL A 491 -2.38 -25.75 25.25
C VAL A 491 -2.32 -25.54 23.73
N VAL A 492 -3.22 -26.16 22.96
CA VAL A 492 -3.42 -25.96 21.52
C VAL A 492 -4.11 -24.61 21.20
N THR A 493 -5.01 -24.15 22.06
CA THR A 493 -5.71 -22.85 21.90
C THR A 493 -4.80 -21.69 22.32
N ALA A 494 -4.01 -21.86 23.39
CA ALA A 494 -3.03 -20.89 23.86
C ALA A 494 -1.95 -20.58 22.80
N SER A 495 -1.57 -21.60 22.03
CA SER A 495 -0.43 -21.56 21.11
C SER A 495 -0.74 -20.92 19.77
N LYS A 496 -1.95 -21.13 19.22
CA LYS A 496 -2.35 -20.54 17.92
C LYS A 496 -2.53 -19.02 17.92
N HIS A 497 -2.69 -18.40 19.08
CA HIS A 497 -3.09 -16.99 19.18
C HIS A 497 -2.10 -16.10 19.92
N VAL A 498 -1.13 -16.66 20.66
CA VAL A 498 -0.18 -15.88 21.50
C VAL A 498 1.27 -16.06 21.07
N LEU A 499 1.58 -17.09 20.28
CA LEU A 499 2.96 -17.37 19.85
C LEU A 499 3.35 -16.66 18.55
N ASP A 500 2.45 -15.86 17.97
CA ASP A 500 2.64 -15.16 16.70
C ASP A 500 2.99 -13.67 16.82
N ASP A 501 2.85 -13.08 18.02
CA ASP A 501 3.34 -11.74 18.39
C ASP A 501 4.62 -11.85 19.25
#